data_AF-A0A3M2RTE2-F1
#
_entry.id   AF-A0A3M2RTE2-F1
#
_cell.length_a   1.000
_cell.length_b   1.000
_cell.length_c   1.000
_cell.angle_alpha   90.00
_cell.angle_beta   90.00
_cell.angle_gamma   90.00
#
_symmetry.space_group_name_H-M   'P 1'
#
loop_
_entity.id
_entity.type
_entity.pdbx_description
1 polymer ?
#
loop_
_entity_poly.entity_id
_entity_poly.type
_entity_poly.pdbx_seq_one_letter_code
_entity_poly.pdbx_strand_id
1 'polypeptide(L)'
;MGASTSASTSSLPTVPALSPNSSNSSPTMTPPSSLDLLYLTFNCAKNLLDVPVFATHVQTALRQNATTLPDIVVLSLQEVAPLAYCFIGGYFLNPYLVRYEEAVNTAARRHIHDGSSPDGAVTPTKPYTLLRANNVGYTAILLFARDPSRLKNIQEAEVGFGAAEMGNKGAVGLRMLYEADGGSSTELTFVATHLAAMEWNLPRRNANWAAIMRGMAFENPEEVVKSFKTSVTPSPASTPPAEEPPERVRLLDEQHHEQHSRLQQQLHNISVFRPSSHLFVAGDLNYRISTTSPPPSAAFPSLDPDSENYYPDFFRLDQLTRERIAGRTLHGLSEHEVRFPPTYKYDVLPPKSGTQEPELDVPWRFAVHRYPSWTDRILFLDVPSWLQGKTSETPKLNVRAYDCLPVLRMSDHRPVFLRVDVPLISPSDLAPPSGLDPDTSRDPRARLPIEIDPEAWERRAAARRKEVMAGWSMFLWSTKQGAYILAAVLAFGASAYWLYHAL
;
A
#
# COMPACT_ATOMS: atom_id res chain seq x y z
N MET A 1 59.41 -53.62 -13.25
CA MET A 1 58.16 -54.32 -13.58
C MET A 1 57.23 -53.26 -14.16
N GLY A 2 57.28 -52.95 -15.47
CA GLY A 2 56.70 -53.70 -16.60
C GLY A 2 55.46 -52.90 -17.07
N ALA A 3 55.11 -52.67 -18.33
CA ALA A 3 55.61 -52.97 -19.68
C ALA A 3 54.96 -51.89 -20.60
N SER A 4 55.68 -51.29 -21.55
CA SER A 4 55.69 -51.57 -23.01
C SER A 4 54.37 -51.33 -23.79
N THR A 5 54.53 -50.55 -24.90
CA THR A 5 54.00 -50.78 -26.28
C THR A 5 52.47 -50.73 -26.52
N SER A 6 51.89 -50.27 -27.64
CA SER A 6 52.30 -49.69 -28.93
C SER A 6 51.05 -49.61 -29.84
N ALA A 7 51.01 -48.69 -30.82
CA ALA A 7 50.36 -48.85 -32.15
C ALA A 7 48.81 -49.06 -32.19
N SER A 8 48.01 -48.73 -33.22
CA SER A 8 48.14 -48.08 -34.52
C SER A 8 46.74 -47.96 -35.17
N THR A 9 46.64 -47.13 -36.22
CA THR A 9 45.88 -47.31 -37.49
C THR A 9 44.34 -47.19 -37.59
N SER A 10 43.92 -46.24 -38.47
CA SER A 10 42.89 -46.32 -39.55
C SER A 10 41.42 -46.64 -39.16
N SER A 11 40.34 -46.14 -39.77
CA SER A 11 40.00 -45.67 -41.12
C SER A 11 38.56 -45.11 -41.10
N LEU A 12 38.24 -44.11 -41.94
CA LEU A 12 36.88 -43.75 -42.43
C LEU A 12 36.27 -44.94 -43.24
N PRO A 13 34.96 -45.06 -43.62
CA PRO A 13 34.03 -43.98 -44.05
C PRO A 13 32.49 -44.24 -43.86
N THR A 14 31.66 -43.38 -44.50
CA THR A 14 30.34 -43.63 -45.15
C THR A 14 29.04 -43.10 -44.49
N VAL A 15 28.31 -42.29 -45.27
CA VAL A 15 26.95 -41.69 -45.12
C VAL A 15 25.99 -42.54 -46.00
N PRO A 16 24.69 -42.85 -45.69
CA PRO A 16 23.58 -41.89 -45.91
C PRO A 16 22.17 -42.08 -45.23
N ALA A 17 21.35 -41.02 -45.38
CA ALA A 17 19.88 -40.97 -45.63
C ALA A 17 18.81 -40.89 -44.50
N LEU A 18 18.20 -39.69 -44.38
CA LEU A 18 16.75 -39.30 -44.35
C LEU A 18 15.73 -40.16 -43.56
N SER A 19 14.97 -39.66 -42.56
CA SER A 19 13.76 -38.78 -42.61
C SER A 19 13.11 -38.69 -41.19
N PRO A 20 12.01 -37.95 -40.89
CA PRO A 20 11.61 -36.56 -41.16
C PRO A 20 11.15 -35.76 -39.88
N ASN A 21 11.08 -34.43 -40.01
CA ASN A 21 10.23 -33.45 -39.30
C ASN A 21 10.02 -33.48 -37.77
N SER A 22 10.44 -32.41 -37.09
CA SER A 22 9.47 -31.46 -36.52
C SER A 22 10.14 -30.13 -36.13
N SER A 23 9.39 -29.06 -36.36
CA SER A 23 9.66 -27.66 -36.10
C SER A 23 10.11 -27.38 -34.67
N ASN A 24 11.32 -26.86 -34.49
CA ASN A 24 11.74 -26.23 -33.24
C ASN A 24 11.40 -24.73 -33.31
N SER A 25 10.16 -24.39 -32.95
CA SER A 25 9.79 -23.06 -32.51
C SER A 25 9.67 -23.07 -30.98
N SER A 26 10.63 -22.47 -30.28
CA SER A 26 10.44 -21.95 -28.92
C SER A 26 11.61 -21.02 -28.58
N PRO A 27 11.39 -19.71 -28.40
CA PRO A 27 12.17 -18.99 -27.41
C PRO A 27 11.61 -19.39 -26.04
N THR A 28 12.31 -20.27 -25.32
CA THR A 28 12.06 -20.50 -23.90
C THR A 28 12.43 -19.22 -23.14
N MET A 29 11.51 -18.27 -23.09
CA MET A 29 11.51 -17.27 -22.04
C MET A 29 11.11 -17.99 -20.76
N THR A 30 12.07 -18.21 -19.86
CA THR A 30 11.80 -18.55 -18.47
C THR A 30 10.75 -17.57 -17.92
N PRO A 31 9.68 -18.05 -17.25
CA PRO A 31 8.69 -17.15 -16.65
C PRO A 31 9.39 -16.20 -15.67
N PRO A 32 8.89 -14.96 -15.51
CA PRO A 32 9.50 -14.01 -14.61
C PRO A 32 9.49 -14.60 -13.19
N SER A 33 10.65 -14.72 -12.56
CA SER A 33 10.80 -15.18 -11.17
C SER A 33 10.30 -14.15 -10.15
N SER A 34 9.94 -12.95 -10.62
CA SER A 34 9.52 -11.82 -9.81
C SER A 34 8.53 -10.91 -10.55
N LEU A 35 7.69 -10.24 -9.78
CA LEU A 35 6.78 -9.17 -10.18
C LEU A 35 7.47 -7.80 -10.04
N ASP A 36 7.44 -6.94 -11.06
CA ASP A 36 7.93 -5.55 -10.96
C ASP A 36 6.82 -4.63 -10.43
N LEU A 37 7.00 -4.14 -9.21
CA LEU A 37 6.05 -3.29 -8.49
C LEU A 37 6.59 -1.86 -8.36
N LEU A 38 5.76 -0.87 -8.67
CA LEU A 38 5.95 0.52 -8.27
C LEU A 38 4.87 0.92 -7.26
N TYR A 39 5.26 1.27 -6.04
CA TYR A 39 4.38 1.88 -5.04
C TYR A 39 4.77 3.34 -4.84
N LEU A 40 3.86 4.28 -5.06
CA LEU A 40 4.08 5.71 -4.81
C LEU A 40 3.12 6.20 -3.72
N THR A 41 3.60 7.05 -2.81
CA THR A 41 2.78 7.78 -1.85
C THR A 41 2.87 9.30 -2.06
N PHE A 42 1.76 10.02 -1.90
CA PHE A 42 1.73 11.46 -2.05
C PHE A 42 0.59 12.11 -1.26
N ASN A 43 0.93 13.07 -0.40
CA ASN A 43 -0.04 14.00 0.17
C ASN A 43 -0.37 15.11 -0.86
N CYS A 44 -1.61 15.14 -1.32
CA CYS A 44 -2.12 15.96 -2.42
C CYS A 44 -2.60 17.34 -1.97
N ALA A 45 -2.54 17.68 -0.67
CA ALA A 45 -2.97 18.96 -0.11
C ALA A 45 -4.36 19.47 -0.60
N LYS A 46 -5.27 18.54 -0.95
CA LYS A 46 -6.66 18.75 -1.39
C LYS A 46 -6.80 19.47 -2.72
N ASN A 47 -5.73 19.54 -3.50
CA ASN A 47 -5.69 20.26 -4.76
C ASN A 47 -5.83 19.31 -5.96
N LEU A 48 -6.23 19.87 -7.10
CA LEU A 48 -6.23 19.12 -8.36
C LEU A 48 -4.79 18.96 -8.86
N LEU A 49 -4.51 17.78 -9.40
CA LEU A 49 -3.21 17.44 -9.98
C LEU A 49 -2.97 18.15 -11.31
N ASP A 50 -1.77 18.71 -11.48
CA ASP A 50 -1.24 19.07 -12.81
C ASP A 50 -0.73 17.80 -13.50
N VAL A 51 -1.53 17.29 -14.44
CA VAL A 51 -1.29 16.01 -15.12
C VAL A 51 0.01 16.00 -15.91
N PRO A 52 0.30 16.99 -16.80
CA PRO A 52 1.57 17.03 -17.53
C PRO A 52 2.81 17.02 -16.65
N VAL A 53 2.83 17.82 -15.58
CA VAL A 53 3.98 17.94 -14.68
C VAL A 53 4.19 16.64 -13.91
N PHE A 54 3.13 16.14 -13.26
CA PHE A 54 3.23 14.90 -12.49
C PHE A 54 3.57 13.69 -13.36
N ALA A 55 3.06 13.62 -14.60
CA ALA A 55 3.42 12.56 -15.54
C ALA A 55 4.91 12.56 -15.87
N THR A 56 5.55 13.74 -16.00
CA THR A 56 7.00 13.83 -16.20
C THR A 56 7.78 13.30 -14.99
N HIS A 57 7.35 13.66 -13.77
CA HIS A 57 7.99 13.15 -12.56
C HIS A 57 7.79 11.63 -12.40
N VAL A 58 6.58 11.12 -12.60
CA VAL A 58 6.28 9.67 -12.56
C VAL A 58 7.08 8.91 -13.63
N GLN A 59 7.29 9.49 -14.81
CA GLN A 59 8.13 8.86 -15.84
C GLN A 59 9.57 8.60 -15.34
N THR A 60 10.09 9.47 -14.48
CA THR A 60 11.41 9.29 -13.85
C THR A 60 11.40 8.07 -12.94
N ALA A 61 10.38 7.92 -12.08
CA ALA A 61 10.20 6.72 -11.25
C ALA A 61 10.02 5.43 -12.08
N LEU A 62 9.30 5.51 -13.22
CA LEU A 62 9.13 4.39 -14.15
C LEU A 62 10.42 4.00 -14.88
N ARG A 63 11.46 4.84 -14.89
CA ARG A 63 12.75 4.56 -15.56
C ARG A 63 13.88 4.22 -14.62
N GLN A 64 13.78 4.62 -13.36
CA GLN A 64 14.89 4.50 -12.43
C GLN A 64 15.28 3.02 -12.24
N ASN A 65 16.51 2.70 -12.66
CA ASN A 65 17.10 1.38 -12.63
C ASN A 65 16.24 0.30 -13.33
N ALA A 66 15.59 0.65 -14.45
CA ALA A 66 14.83 -0.31 -15.23
C ALA A 66 14.65 0.08 -16.71
N THR A 67 14.37 -0.92 -17.54
CA THR A 67 14.16 -0.78 -18.98
C THR A 67 12.71 -0.98 -19.42
N THR A 68 11.89 -1.62 -18.57
CA THR A 68 10.48 -1.92 -18.85
C THR A 68 9.55 -1.19 -17.89
N LEU A 69 8.26 -1.14 -18.23
CA LEU A 69 7.21 -0.67 -17.33
C LEU A 69 6.94 -1.69 -16.21
N PRO A 70 6.70 -1.24 -14.96
CA PRO A 70 6.21 -2.10 -13.88
C PRO A 70 4.95 -2.89 -14.26
N ASP A 71 4.80 -4.08 -13.71
CA ASP A 71 3.59 -4.90 -13.91
C ASP A 71 2.40 -4.31 -13.15
N ILE A 72 2.65 -3.79 -11.94
CA ILE A 72 1.68 -3.16 -11.06
C ILE A 72 2.18 -1.79 -10.62
N VAL A 73 1.29 -0.80 -10.64
CA VAL A 73 1.50 0.51 -10.00
C VAL A 73 0.44 0.70 -8.92
N VAL A 74 0.86 1.03 -7.70
CA VAL A 74 -0.04 1.36 -6.58
C VAL A 74 0.23 2.80 -6.16
N LEU A 75 -0.82 3.59 -5.99
CA LEU A 75 -0.73 4.96 -5.45
C LEU A 75 -1.43 5.02 -4.09
N SER A 76 -0.71 5.45 -3.05
CA SER A 76 -1.22 5.82 -1.73
C SER A 76 -1.35 7.34 -1.67
N LEU A 77 -2.57 7.87 -1.73
CA LEU A 77 -2.81 9.31 -1.78
C LEU A 77 -3.40 9.79 -0.46
N GLN A 78 -2.94 10.94 0.04
CA GLN A 78 -3.47 11.56 1.26
C GLN A 78 -3.93 12.98 0.97
N GLU A 79 -4.91 13.46 1.73
CA GLU A 79 -5.56 14.76 1.46
C GLU A 79 -5.97 14.88 0.00
N VAL A 80 -6.55 13.82 -0.58
CA VAL A 80 -6.80 13.75 -2.03
C VAL A 80 -7.75 14.85 -2.54
N ALA A 81 -8.73 15.25 -1.71
CA ALA A 81 -9.74 16.25 -2.05
C ALA A 81 -10.26 16.92 -0.75
N PRO A 82 -11.09 17.98 -0.84
CA PRO A 82 -11.82 18.52 0.31
C PRO A 82 -12.60 17.42 1.06
N LEU A 83 -12.72 17.56 2.39
CA LEU A 83 -13.26 16.49 3.24
C LEU A 83 -14.70 16.11 2.89
N ALA A 84 -15.52 17.12 2.58
CA ALA A 84 -16.89 16.91 2.15
C ALA A 84 -16.96 15.99 0.93
N TYR A 85 -16.07 16.20 -0.05
CA TYR A 85 -16.04 15.40 -1.28
C TYR A 85 -15.56 13.98 -1.00
N CYS A 86 -14.57 13.83 -0.11
CA CYS A 86 -14.07 12.53 0.32
C CYS A 86 -15.12 11.69 1.07
N PHE A 87 -15.94 12.34 1.90
CA PHE A 87 -17.00 11.68 2.67
C PHE A 87 -18.22 11.35 1.81
N ILE A 88 -18.58 12.19 0.83
CA ILE A 88 -19.66 11.89 -0.11
C ILE A 88 -19.22 10.82 -1.13
N GLY A 89 -17.98 10.88 -1.60
CA GLY A 89 -17.42 9.96 -2.59
C GLY A 89 -17.95 10.19 -4.01
N GLY A 90 -17.73 9.19 -4.87
CA GLY A 90 -18.29 9.11 -6.22
C GLY A 90 -17.99 10.36 -7.08
N TYR A 91 -19.05 11.03 -7.54
CA TYR A 91 -18.99 12.17 -8.47
C TYR A 91 -18.06 13.30 -8.01
N PHE A 92 -18.03 13.61 -6.70
CA PHE A 92 -17.21 14.72 -6.18
C PHE A 92 -15.73 14.37 -6.09
N LEU A 93 -15.42 13.09 -5.89
CA LEU A 93 -14.06 12.61 -5.72
C LEU A 93 -13.40 12.26 -7.06
N ASN A 94 -14.18 11.76 -8.02
CA ASN A 94 -13.69 11.30 -9.32
C ASN A 94 -12.81 12.32 -10.07
N PRO A 95 -13.12 13.64 -10.11
CA PRO A 95 -12.27 14.64 -10.74
C PRO A 95 -10.84 14.70 -10.18
N TYR A 96 -10.64 14.33 -8.91
CA TYR A 96 -9.32 14.28 -8.31
C TYR A 96 -8.59 12.99 -8.71
N LEU A 97 -9.26 11.84 -8.64
CA LEU A 97 -8.65 10.52 -8.89
C LEU A 97 -8.31 10.28 -10.36
N VAL A 98 -9.18 10.67 -11.30
CA VAL A 98 -8.98 10.42 -12.74
C VAL A 98 -7.71 11.09 -13.28
N ARG A 99 -7.31 12.22 -12.69
CA ARG A 99 -6.07 12.92 -13.08
C ARG A 99 -4.82 12.09 -12.78
N TYR A 100 -4.82 11.31 -11.70
CA TYR A 100 -3.71 10.41 -11.40
C TYR A 100 -3.63 9.26 -12.41
N GLU A 101 -4.78 8.73 -12.83
CA GLU A 101 -4.84 7.73 -13.90
C GLU A 101 -4.32 8.27 -15.23
N GLU A 102 -4.74 9.48 -15.61
CA GLU A 102 -4.25 10.16 -16.81
C GLU A 102 -2.74 10.39 -16.75
N ALA A 103 -2.22 10.80 -15.59
CA ALA A 103 -0.79 11.05 -15.39
C ALA A 103 0.04 9.77 -15.46
N VAL A 104 -0.38 8.68 -14.82
CA VAL A 104 0.30 7.37 -14.88
C VAL A 104 0.35 6.86 -16.32
N ASN A 105 -0.77 6.91 -17.05
CA ASN A 105 -0.81 6.46 -18.44
C ASN A 105 -0.03 7.38 -19.39
N THR A 106 0.00 8.69 -19.11
CA THR A 106 0.84 9.62 -19.88
C THR A 106 2.33 9.38 -19.65
N ALA A 107 2.73 9.17 -18.40
CA ALA A 107 4.10 8.79 -18.05
C ALA A 107 4.52 7.47 -18.73
N ALA A 108 3.63 6.47 -18.70
CA ALA A 108 3.88 5.17 -19.31
C ALA A 108 4.02 5.22 -20.84
N ARG A 109 3.17 6.01 -21.52
CA ARG A 109 3.28 6.23 -22.98
C ARG A 109 4.60 6.89 -23.36
N ARG A 110 5.01 7.93 -22.62
CA ARG A 110 6.31 8.59 -22.83
C ARG A 110 7.47 7.63 -22.58
N HIS A 111 7.35 6.77 -21.55
CA HIS A 111 8.33 5.73 -21.28
C HIS A 111 8.53 4.80 -22.49
N ILE A 112 7.43 4.28 -23.06
CA ILE A 112 7.44 3.41 -24.24
C ILE A 112 8.03 4.14 -25.46
N HIS A 113 7.67 5.41 -25.66
CA HIS A 113 8.09 6.17 -26.84
C HIS A 113 9.60 6.45 -26.85
N ASP A 114 10.20 6.91 -25.75
CA ASP A 114 11.67 7.16 -25.75
C ASP A 114 12.51 5.87 -25.67
N GLY A 115 11.90 4.70 -25.43
CA GLY A 115 12.57 3.39 -25.50
C GLY A 115 12.77 2.86 -26.93
N SER A 116 12.16 3.51 -27.94
CA SER A 116 12.16 3.19 -29.37
C SER A 116 11.64 1.79 -29.77
N SER A 117 10.62 1.75 -30.63
CA SER A 117 10.46 0.68 -31.62
C SER A 117 10.49 1.32 -33.01
N PRO A 118 11.43 0.90 -33.88
CA PRO A 118 11.23 1.02 -35.32
C PRO A 118 10.07 0.09 -35.72
N ASP A 119 9.27 0.52 -36.68
CA ASP A 119 8.18 -0.22 -37.32
C ASP A 119 6.90 -0.52 -36.50
N GLY A 120 5.85 0.28 -36.77
CA GLY A 120 4.46 -0.20 -36.90
C GLY A 120 3.69 -0.68 -35.65
N ALA A 121 4.31 -0.82 -34.48
CA ALA A 121 3.60 -1.25 -33.28
C ALA A 121 2.67 -0.15 -32.74
N VAL A 122 1.37 -0.43 -32.68
CA VAL A 122 0.36 0.47 -32.12
C VAL A 122 0.63 0.65 -30.62
N THR A 123 1.09 1.84 -30.23
CA THR A 123 1.27 2.17 -28.80
C THR A 123 -0.10 2.13 -28.11
N PRO A 124 -0.27 1.35 -27.03
CA PRO A 124 -1.54 1.31 -26.30
C PRO A 124 -1.92 2.73 -25.85
N THR A 125 -3.16 3.13 -26.09
CA THR A 125 -3.68 4.42 -25.62
C THR A 125 -3.65 4.53 -24.10
N LYS A 126 -3.79 3.39 -23.42
CA LYS A 126 -3.83 3.26 -21.98
C LYS A 126 -3.02 2.04 -21.52
N PRO A 127 -1.68 2.17 -21.35
CA PRO A 127 -0.82 1.06 -20.94
C PRO A 127 -1.17 0.43 -19.57
N TYR A 128 -1.87 1.17 -18.71
CA TYR A 128 -2.30 0.72 -17.39
C TYR A 128 -3.81 0.86 -17.21
N THR A 129 -4.45 -0.20 -16.74
CA THR A 129 -5.86 -0.17 -16.33
C THR A 129 -5.98 0.11 -14.84
N LEU A 130 -6.74 1.15 -14.46
CA LEU A 130 -7.16 1.36 -13.07
C LEU A 130 -8.19 0.29 -12.68
N LEU A 131 -7.80 -0.61 -11.78
CA LEU A 131 -8.64 -1.71 -11.31
C LEU A 131 -9.46 -1.34 -10.08
N ARG A 132 -8.86 -0.58 -9.15
CA ARG A 132 -9.49 -0.15 -7.90
C ARG A 132 -9.09 1.26 -7.55
N ALA A 133 -10.04 1.98 -6.95
CA ALA A 133 -9.88 3.32 -6.42
C ALA A 133 -10.76 3.45 -5.18
N ASN A 134 -10.17 3.27 -4.01
CA ASN A 134 -10.89 3.22 -2.73
C ASN A 134 -10.43 4.35 -1.82
N ASN A 135 -11.32 4.86 -0.95
CA ASN A 135 -10.97 5.93 -0.03
C ASN A 135 -11.65 5.83 1.35
N VAL A 136 -10.90 6.20 2.39
CA VAL A 136 -11.40 6.53 3.73
C VAL A 136 -10.97 7.93 4.10
N GLY A 137 -11.97 8.80 4.28
CA GLY A 137 -11.79 10.24 4.33
C GLY A 137 -10.75 10.71 3.33
N TYR A 138 -9.71 11.40 3.81
CA TYR A 138 -8.66 11.98 2.96
C TYR A 138 -7.72 10.97 2.28
N THR A 139 -7.73 9.71 2.70
CA THR A 139 -6.77 8.70 2.23
C THR A 139 -7.41 7.89 1.12
N ALA A 140 -6.72 7.76 -0.01
CA ALA A 140 -7.13 6.93 -1.12
C ALA A 140 -6.02 5.95 -1.54
N ILE A 141 -6.41 4.82 -2.09
CA ILE A 141 -5.51 3.87 -2.75
C ILE A 141 -5.99 3.62 -4.18
N LEU A 142 -5.08 3.71 -5.15
CA LEU A 142 -5.35 3.41 -6.55
C LEU A 142 -4.46 2.24 -6.99
N LEU A 143 -5.05 1.25 -7.65
CA LEU A 143 -4.36 0.09 -8.17
C LEU A 143 -4.43 0.07 -9.69
N PHE A 144 -3.27 0.06 -10.32
CA PHE A 144 -3.09 -0.03 -11.75
C PHE A 144 -2.38 -1.33 -12.11
N ALA A 145 -2.86 -2.01 -13.14
CA ALA A 145 -2.19 -3.19 -13.69
C ALA A 145 -1.92 -3.00 -15.19
N ARG A 146 -0.74 -3.44 -15.63
CA ARG A 146 -0.41 -3.52 -17.05
C ARG A 146 -1.21 -4.62 -17.74
N ASP A 147 -1.39 -5.74 -17.05
CA ASP A 147 -2.26 -6.85 -17.45
C ASP A 147 -3.27 -7.15 -16.33
N PRO A 148 -4.51 -6.62 -16.43
CA PRO A 148 -5.60 -6.89 -15.49
C PRO A 148 -5.89 -8.36 -15.26
N SER A 149 -5.67 -9.20 -16.26
CA SER A 149 -6.06 -10.61 -16.19
C SER A 149 -5.23 -11.40 -15.18
N ARG A 150 -4.04 -10.89 -14.82
CA ARG A 150 -3.12 -11.50 -13.84
C ARG A 150 -3.51 -11.25 -12.38
N LEU A 151 -4.38 -10.29 -12.11
CA LEU A 151 -4.81 -9.97 -10.74
C LEU A 151 -6.15 -10.63 -10.45
N LYS A 152 -6.17 -11.56 -9.51
CA LYS A 152 -7.36 -12.30 -9.05
C LYS A 152 -7.69 -11.96 -7.60
N ASN A 153 -8.92 -12.27 -7.20
CA ASN A 153 -9.39 -12.20 -5.81
C ASN A 153 -9.06 -10.86 -5.13
N ILE A 154 -9.36 -9.74 -5.81
CA ILE A 154 -9.13 -8.41 -5.25
C ILE A 154 -10.09 -8.16 -4.08
N GLN A 155 -9.54 -8.12 -2.87
CA GLN A 155 -10.23 -7.80 -1.62
C GLN A 155 -9.87 -6.38 -1.19
N GLU A 156 -10.79 -5.75 -0.45
CA GLU A 156 -10.71 -4.37 0.00
C GLU A 156 -10.94 -4.33 1.51
N ALA A 157 -10.18 -3.49 2.21
CA ALA A 157 -10.34 -3.27 3.64
C ALA A 157 -10.18 -1.78 3.95
N GLU A 158 -10.84 -1.30 5.00
CA GLU A 158 -10.73 0.10 5.37
C GLU A 158 -10.88 0.31 6.87
N VAL A 159 -10.24 1.35 7.41
CA VAL A 159 -10.32 1.70 8.82
C VAL A 159 -10.17 3.20 9.02
N GLY A 160 -11.17 3.82 9.65
CA GLY A 160 -11.09 5.21 10.16
C GLY A 160 -10.61 5.24 11.60
N PHE A 161 -9.77 6.23 11.95
CA PHE A 161 -9.27 6.43 13.32
C PHE A 161 -9.08 7.91 13.68
N GLY A 162 -9.87 8.78 13.06
CA GLY A 162 -9.95 10.20 13.37
C GLY A 162 -10.87 10.50 14.54
N ALA A 163 -11.35 11.75 14.63
CA ALA A 163 -12.20 12.17 15.75
C ALA A 163 -13.53 11.39 15.75
N ALA A 164 -13.96 10.88 16.91
CA ALA A 164 -15.16 10.04 17.03
C ALA A 164 -15.18 8.84 16.07
N GLU A 165 -14.01 8.23 15.82
CA GLU A 165 -13.83 7.12 14.87
C GLU A 165 -14.12 7.49 13.40
N MET A 166 -14.31 8.78 13.09
CA MET A 166 -14.50 9.25 11.72
C MET A 166 -13.19 9.17 10.93
N GLY A 167 -13.27 8.83 9.66
CA GLY A 167 -12.18 8.56 8.73
C GLY A 167 -11.41 9.79 8.23
N ASN A 168 -11.51 10.96 8.88
CA ASN A 168 -10.68 12.11 8.48
C ASN A 168 -9.17 11.79 8.54
N LYS A 169 -8.78 10.79 9.33
CA LYS A 169 -7.54 10.02 9.21
C LYS A 169 -7.92 8.54 9.16
N GLY A 170 -7.19 7.76 8.38
CA GLY A 170 -7.56 6.37 8.17
C GLY A 170 -6.53 5.61 7.34
N ALA A 171 -6.87 4.37 7.04
CA ALA A 171 -6.12 3.54 6.12
C ALA A 171 -7.07 2.75 5.21
N VAL A 172 -6.60 2.49 4.00
CA VAL A 172 -7.29 1.70 2.99
C VAL A 172 -6.35 0.59 2.54
N GLY A 173 -6.84 -0.63 2.52
CA GLY A 173 -6.11 -1.84 2.18
C GLY A 173 -6.64 -2.45 0.89
N LEU A 174 -5.74 -2.97 0.06
CA LEU A 174 -6.06 -3.84 -1.07
C LEU A 174 -5.28 -5.14 -0.92
N ARG A 175 -5.93 -6.28 -1.18
CA ARG A 175 -5.28 -7.58 -1.24
C ARG A 175 -5.63 -8.28 -2.55
N MET A 176 -4.67 -8.94 -3.19
CA MET A 176 -4.93 -9.73 -4.39
C MET A 176 -3.93 -10.86 -4.56
N LEU A 177 -4.33 -11.85 -5.37
CA LEU A 177 -3.45 -12.84 -5.94
C LEU A 177 -2.93 -12.34 -7.29
N TYR A 178 -1.61 -12.36 -7.47
CA TYR A 178 -0.96 -12.17 -8.76
C TYR A 178 -0.58 -13.53 -9.35
N GLU A 179 -1.02 -13.81 -10.58
CA GLU A 179 -0.70 -15.02 -11.33
C GLU A 179 0.24 -14.66 -12.49
N ALA A 180 1.42 -15.27 -12.50
CA ALA A 180 2.37 -15.16 -13.60
C ALA A 180 2.17 -16.29 -14.62
N ASP A 181 2.82 -16.13 -15.77
CA ASP A 181 2.87 -17.19 -16.77
C ASP A 181 3.57 -18.43 -16.19
N GLY A 182 3.10 -19.63 -16.54
CA GLY A 182 3.62 -20.88 -16.00
C GLY A 182 3.03 -21.31 -14.66
N GLY A 183 1.99 -20.62 -14.16
CA GLY A 183 1.20 -21.05 -12.99
C GLY A 183 1.77 -20.65 -11.63
N SER A 184 2.92 -19.98 -11.60
CA SER A 184 3.44 -19.36 -10.37
C SER A 184 2.53 -18.21 -9.92
N SER A 185 2.27 -18.12 -8.62
CA SER A 185 1.43 -17.06 -8.07
C SER A 185 1.96 -16.58 -6.73
N THR A 186 1.61 -15.35 -6.37
CA THR A 186 1.92 -14.77 -5.06
C THR A 186 0.82 -13.81 -4.62
N GLU A 187 0.59 -13.70 -3.31
CA GLU A 187 -0.45 -12.84 -2.75
C GLU A 187 0.15 -11.55 -2.20
N LEU A 188 -0.43 -10.41 -2.56
CA LEU A 188 0.05 -9.07 -2.22
C LEU A 188 -1.02 -8.35 -1.39
N THR A 189 -0.59 -7.68 -0.33
CA THR A 189 -1.39 -6.79 0.50
C THR A 189 -0.74 -5.40 0.49
N PHE A 190 -1.50 -4.38 0.11
CA PHE A 190 -1.10 -2.98 0.09
C PHE A 190 -1.94 -2.18 1.08
N VAL A 191 -1.31 -1.31 1.88
CA VAL A 191 -1.99 -0.43 2.82
C VAL A 191 -1.58 1.02 2.55
N ALA A 192 -2.54 1.84 2.15
CA ALA A 192 -2.42 3.29 2.12
C ALA A 192 -2.87 3.88 3.46
N THR A 193 -2.10 4.77 4.08
CA THR A 193 -2.51 5.38 5.36
C THR A 193 -2.13 6.85 5.51
N HIS A 194 -2.91 7.56 6.34
CA HIS A 194 -2.62 8.92 6.79
C HIS A 194 -2.71 8.98 8.31
N LEU A 195 -1.57 9.06 9.00
CA LEU A 195 -1.51 9.06 10.47
C LEU A 195 -1.66 10.47 11.06
N ALA A 196 -1.73 10.56 12.38
CA ALA A 196 -1.88 11.83 13.09
C ALA A 196 -0.73 12.82 12.83
N ALA A 197 -1.09 14.02 12.37
CA ALA A 197 -0.18 15.13 12.12
C ALA A 197 0.28 15.83 13.40
N MET A 198 1.22 16.78 13.26
CA MET A 198 1.88 17.58 14.30
C MET A 198 2.99 16.84 15.07
N GLU A 199 3.98 17.60 15.49
CA GLU A 199 5.23 17.16 16.13
C GLU A 199 4.96 16.32 17.39
N TRP A 200 4.09 16.82 18.27
CA TRP A 200 3.79 16.22 19.58
C TRP A 200 2.92 14.96 19.52
N ASN A 201 2.32 14.64 18.37
CA ASN A 201 1.38 13.52 18.23
C ASN A 201 2.05 12.17 17.99
N LEU A 202 3.31 11.99 18.43
CA LEU A 202 4.04 10.72 18.31
C LEU A 202 3.27 9.54 18.93
N PRO A 203 2.76 9.63 20.19
CA PRO A 203 1.98 8.53 20.77
C PRO A 203 0.71 8.23 19.96
N ARG A 204 0.09 9.27 19.37
CA ARG A 204 -1.12 9.13 18.57
C ARG A 204 -0.84 8.42 17.24
N ARG A 205 0.32 8.65 16.61
CA ARG A 205 0.73 7.91 15.39
C ARG A 205 0.91 6.43 15.67
N ASN A 206 1.57 6.07 16.77
CA ASN A 206 1.69 4.67 17.19
C ASN A 206 0.31 4.05 17.47
N ALA A 207 -0.57 4.78 18.17
CA ALA A 207 -1.93 4.34 18.42
C ALA A 207 -2.77 4.20 17.13
N ASN A 208 -2.53 5.04 16.12
CA ASN A 208 -3.17 4.91 14.81
C ASN A 208 -2.73 3.62 14.11
N TRP A 209 -1.43 3.27 14.14
CA TRP A 209 -0.97 1.97 13.64
C TRP A 209 -1.61 0.80 14.39
N ALA A 210 -1.72 0.89 15.72
CA ALA A 210 -2.43 -0.11 16.51
C ALA A 210 -3.91 -0.23 16.11
N ALA A 211 -4.59 0.88 15.83
CA ALA A 211 -5.97 0.88 15.35
C ALA A 211 -6.11 0.22 13.97
N ILE A 212 -5.11 0.38 13.08
CA ILE A 212 -5.07 -0.31 11.79
C ILE A 212 -4.98 -1.82 12.00
N MET A 213 -4.03 -2.31 12.82
CA MET A 213 -3.90 -3.75 13.07
C MET A 213 -5.15 -4.36 13.73
N ARG A 214 -5.76 -3.65 14.68
CA ARG A 214 -7.00 -4.11 15.33
C ARG A 214 -8.19 -4.12 14.39
N GLY A 215 -8.18 -3.27 13.37
CA GLY A 215 -9.41 -2.84 12.73
C GLY A 215 -9.54 -3.04 11.24
N MET A 216 -8.42 -3.11 10.54
CA MET A 216 -8.40 -3.40 9.11
C MET A 216 -8.45 -4.91 8.92
N ALA A 217 -9.60 -5.41 8.48
CA ALA A 217 -9.82 -6.79 8.09
C ALA A 217 -10.41 -6.85 6.68
N PHE A 218 -9.99 -7.83 5.90
CA PHE A 218 -10.40 -8.04 4.51
C PHE A 218 -11.68 -8.89 4.37
N GLU A 219 -12.19 -9.38 5.50
CA GLU A 219 -13.45 -10.12 5.64
C GLU A 219 -14.09 -9.70 6.97
N ASN A 220 -15.38 -9.98 7.18
CA ASN A 220 -16.09 -9.62 8.41
C ASN A 220 -15.62 -10.50 9.59
N PRO A 221 -14.88 -9.96 10.59
CA PRO A 221 -14.38 -10.74 11.71
C PRO A 221 -15.51 -11.28 12.60
N GLU A 222 -16.66 -10.61 12.64
CA GLU A 222 -17.80 -11.01 13.45
C GLU A 222 -18.42 -12.32 12.92
N GLU A 223 -18.50 -12.47 11.61
CA GLU A 223 -18.98 -13.71 10.96
C GLU A 223 -18.02 -14.87 11.20
N VAL A 224 -16.72 -14.60 11.20
CA VAL A 224 -15.71 -15.59 11.60
C VAL A 224 -15.98 -16.02 13.04
N VAL A 225 -16.07 -15.10 14.00
CA VAL A 225 -16.33 -15.44 15.41
C VAL A 225 -17.66 -16.18 15.59
N LYS A 226 -18.74 -15.76 14.91
CA LYS A 226 -20.05 -16.42 14.98
C LYS A 226 -20.01 -17.86 14.48
N SER A 227 -19.33 -18.12 13.36
CA SER A 227 -19.22 -19.47 12.80
C SER A 227 -18.58 -20.48 13.75
N PHE A 228 -17.61 -20.02 14.56
CA PHE A 228 -16.96 -20.83 15.58
C PHE A 228 -17.79 -20.95 16.86
N LYS A 229 -18.69 -20.00 17.17
CA LYS A 229 -19.62 -20.10 18.30
C LYS A 229 -20.78 -21.07 17.99
N THR A 230 -21.32 -21.07 16.78
CA THR A 230 -22.43 -21.97 16.40
C THR A 230 -22.02 -23.44 16.29
N SER A 231 -20.75 -23.72 15.98
CA SER A 231 -20.19 -25.08 16.06
C SER A 231 -20.10 -25.65 17.48
N VAL A 232 -20.37 -24.85 18.53
CA VAL A 232 -20.27 -25.23 19.95
C VAL A 232 -21.59 -25.78 20.52
N THR A 233 -22.66 -25.91 19.72
CA THR A 233 -23.93 -26.44 20.25
C THR A 233 -23.74 -27.87 20.74
N PRO A 234 -23.84 -28.17 22.05
CA PRO A 234 -23.70 -29.52 22.55
C PRO A 234 -24.87 -30.35 22.04
N SER A 235 -24.60 -31.57 21.57
CA SER A 235 -25.66 -32.55 21.35
C SER A 235 -26.48 -32.71 22.65
N PRO A 236 -27.82 -32.65 22.65
CA PRO A 236 -28.63 -32.71 23.87
C PRO A 236 -28.55 -34.04 24.65
N ALA A 237 -27.73 -34.98 24.18
CA ALA A 237 -27.63 -36.32 24.73
C ALA A 237 -26.35 -36.50 25.57
N SER A 238 -26.23 -35.82 26.70
CA SER A 238 -25.41 -36.32 27.82
C SER A 238 -25.73 -35.59 29.12
N THR A 239 -26.61 -36.20 29.91
CA THR A 239 -26.71 -35.94 31.35
C THR A 239 -25.32 -36.20 31.99
N PRO A 240 -24.73 -35.29 32.77
CA PRO A 240 -23.43 -35.54 33.38
C PRO A 240 -23.56 -36.58 34.50
N PRO A 241 -22.74 -37.65 34.53
CA PRO A 241 -22.56 -38.46 35.74
C PRO A 241 -21.86 -37.63 36.81
N ALA A 242 -22.21 -37.84 38.07
CA ALA A 242 -21.43 -37.32 39.19
C ALA A 242 -20.03 -37.94 39.18
N GLU A 243 -19.00 -37.10 39.25
CA GLU A 243 -17.55 -37.38 39.07
C GLU A 243 -17.09 -37.44 37.61
N GLU A 244 -16.61 -36.31 37.09
CA GLU A 244 -15.95 -36.26 35.79
C GLU A 244 -14.52 -36.84 35.90
N PRO A 245 -14.17 -37.87 35.11
CA PRO A 245 -12.81 -38.41 35.10
C PRO A 245 -11.83 -37.37 34.54
N PRO A 246 -10.61 -37.26 35.11
CA PRO A 246 -9.61 -36.25 34.72
C PRO A 246 -9.20 -36.31 33.25
N GLU A 247 -9.35 -37.46 32.59
CA GLU A 247 -9.11 -37.61 31.14
C GLU A 247 -10.15 -36.85 30.31
N ARG A 248 -11.43 -36.79 30.72
CA ARG A 248 -12.45 -36.02 29.99
C ARG A 248 -12.23 -34.52 30.11
N VAL A 249 -11.83 -34.05 31.29
CA VAL A 249 -11.48 -32.63 31.49
C VAL A 249 -10.30 -32.22 30.60
N ARG A 250 -9.26 -33.06 30.54
CA ARG A 250 -8.12 -32.84 29.64
C ARG A 250 -8.51 -32.83 28.16
N LEU A 251 -9.37 -33.75 27.73
CA LEU A 251 -9.86 -33.78 26.35
C LEU A 251 -10.71 -32.55 25.99
N LEU A 252 -11.52 -32.04 26.93
CA LEU A 252 -12.27 -30.80 26.76
C LEU A 252 -11.34 -29.60 26.67
N ASP A 253 -10.32 -29.53 27.53
CA ASP A 253 -9.30 -28.47 27.51
C ASP A 253 -8.51 -28.48 26.19
N GLU A 254 -8.11 -29.66 25.70
CA GLU A 254 -7.43 -29.84 24.41
C GLU A 254 -8.32 -29.39 23.24
N GLN A 255 -9.60 -29.78 23.23
CA GLN A 255 -10.57 -29.36 22.21
C GLN A 255 -10.79 -27.85 22.22
N HIS A 256 -10.91 -27.24 23.39
CA HIS A 256 -11.04 -25.79 23.53
C HIS A 256 -9.79 -25.06 23.02
N HIS A 257 -8.60 -25.58 23.32
CA HIS A 257 -7.34 -25.00 22.84
C HIS A 257 -7.22 -25.08 21.31
N GLU A 258 -7.54 -26.22 20.70
CA GLU A 258 -7.54 -26.38 19.24
C GLU A 258 -8.53 -25.42 18.56
N GLN A 259 -9.74 -25.28 19.10
CA GLN A 259 -10.74 -24.36 18.57
C GLN A 259 -10.28 -22.90 18.66
N HIS A 260 -9.71 -22.51 19.79
CA HIS A 260 -9.16 -21.17 19.98
C HIS A 260 -8.03 -20.88 18.98
N SER A 261 -7.12 -21.83 18.79
CA SER A 261 -6.03 -21.74 17.81
C SER A 261 -6.55 -21.58 16.39
N ARG A 262 -7.55 -22.37 15.98
CA ARG A 262 -8.19 -22.24 14.65
C ARG A 262 -8.87 -20.89 14.47
N LEU A 263 -9.57 -20.38 15.48
CA LEU A 263 -10.17 -19.05 15.44
C LEU A 263 -9.12 -17.96 15.26
N GLN A 264 -8.04 -18.01 16.05
CA GLN A 264 -6.91 -17.08 15.91
C GLN A 264 -6.29 -17.13 14.52
N GLN A 265 -6.11 -18.33 13.96
CA GLN A 265 -5.59 -18.51 12.61
C GLN A 265 -6.51 -17.88 11.54
N GLN A 266 -7.83 -18.05 11.67
CA GLN A 266 -8.79 -17.42 10.75
C GLN A 266 -8.79 -15.90 10.88
N LEU A 267 -8.74 -15.36 12.10
CA LEU A 267 -8.58 -13.92 12.33
C LEU A 267 -7.26 -13.40 11.74
N HIS A 268 -6.17 -14.15 11.86
CA HIS A 268 -4.89 -13.81 11.25
C HIS A 268 -5.00 -13.76 9.72
N ASN A 269 -5.69 -14.70 9.09
CA ASN A 269 -5.87 -14.76 7.63
C ASN A 269 -6.63 -13.56 7.06
N ILE A 270 -7.50 -12.92 7.85
CA ILE A 270 -8.26 -11.74 7.41
C ILE A 270 -7.57 -10.43 7.80
N SER A 271 -6.56 -10.46 8.67
CA SER A 271 -5.80 -9.29 9.14
C SER A 271 -4.91 -8.66 8.06
N VAL A 272 -4.30 -7.51 8.34
CA VAL A 272 -3.26 -6.90 7.50
C VAL A 272 -2.01 -7.80 7.35
N PHE A 273 -1.67 -8.59 8.36
CA PHE A 273 -0.49 -9.46 8.39
C PHE A 273 -0.79 -10.89 7.92
N ARG A 274 -1.71 -11.06 6.96
CA ARG A 274 -2.08 -12.37 6.43
C ARG A 274 -0.81 -13.22 6.17
N PRO A 275 -0.69 -14.41 6.79
CA PRO A 275 0.58 -15.15 6.78
C PRO A 275 1.06 -15.53 5.37
N SER A 276 0.14 -15.70 4.43
CA SER A 276 0.40 -16.12 3.06
C SER A 276 0.67 -14.98 2.07
N SER A 277 0.90 -13.75 2.55
CA SER A 277 0.97 -12.56 1.70
C SER A 277 2.22 -11.72 1.94
N HIS A 278 2.73 -11.10 0.87
CA HIS A 278 3.62 -9.93 0.97
C HIS A 278 2.82 -8.72 1.44
N LEU A 279 3.38 -7.91 2.33
CA LEU A 279 2.74 -6.71 2.86
C LEU A 279 3.56 -5.47 2.53
N PHE A 280 2.90 -4.45 1.98
CA PHE A 280 3.45 -3.12 1.76
C PHE A 280 2.56 -2.07 2.44
N VAL A 281 3.18 -1.12 3.13
CA VAL A 281 2.50 -0.02 3.80
C VAL A 281 3.11 1.29 3.32
N ALA A 282 2.29 2.18 2.75
CA ALA A 282 2.74 3.47 2.24
C ALA A 282 1.83 4.60 2.68
N GLY A 283 2.38 5.77 2.97
CA GLY A 283 1.55 6.91 3.32
C GLY A 283 2.28 8.13 3.83
N ASP A 284 1.51 9.17 4.10
CA ASP A 284 1.89 10.23 5.02
C ASP A 284 1.75 9.69 6.46
N LEU A 285 2.83 9.07 6.92
CA LEU A 285 2.95 8.51 8.27
C LEU A 285 3.16 9.60 9.32
N ASN A 286 3.42 10.84 8.88
CA ASN A 286 3.50 12.04 9.72
C ASN A 286 4.52 12.01 10.88
N TYR A 287 5.42 11.02 10.92
CA TYR A 287 6.54 11.02 11.87
C TYR A 287 7.49 12.18 11.55
N ARG A 288 8.02 12.78 12.61
CA ARG A 288 8.83 14.00 12.54
C ARG A 288 10.23 13.74 13.06
N ILE A 289 11.11 14.72 12.91
CA ILE A 289 12.43 14.68 13.58
C ILE A 289 12.39 15.22 15.02
N SER A 290 11.30 15.87 15.43
CA SER A 290 11.13 16.45 16.77
C SER A 290 9.68 16.30 17.28
N THR A 291 9.52 16.26 18.60
CA THR A 291 8.21 16.29 19.28
C THR A 291 7.71 17.71 19.54
N THR A 292 8.52 18.74 19.27
CA THR A 292 8.16 20.16 19.44
C THR A 292 8.42 20.94 18.15
N SER A 293 7.70 22.05 17.99
CA SER A 293 7.96 23.03 16.92
C SER A 293 9.39 23.61 17.02
N PRO A 294 9.96 24.08 15.89
CA PRO A 294 11.27 24.74 15.90
C PRO A 294 11.24 26.07 16.68
N PRO A 295 12.20 26.34 17.58
CA PRO A 295 12.45 27.69 18.08
C PRO A 295 13.02 28.61 16.98
N PRO A 296 13.02 29.95 17.17
CA PRO A 296 13.48 30.90 16.15
C PRO A 296 14.91 30.69 15.63
N SER A 297 15.81 30.12 16.44
CA SER A 297 17.21 29.85 16.09
C SER A 297 17.50 28.38 15.76
N ALA A 298 16.46 27.60 15.46
CA ALA A 298 16.63 26.18 15.14
C ALA A 298 17.47 25.99 13.87
N ALA A 299 18.36 24.99 13.90
CA ALA A 299 19.03 24.53 12.70
C ALA A 299 18.04 23.76 11.81
N PHE A 300 18.06 24.05 10.51
CA PHE A 300 17.23 23.38 9.51
C PHE A 300 18.12 22.55 8.58
N PRO A 301 17.64 21.38 8.13
CA PRO A 301 18.30 20.61 7.09
C PRO A 301 18.56 21.44 5.83
N SER A 302 19.76 21.32 5.29
CA SER A 302 20.16 21.84 3.98
C SER A 302 20.23 20.71 2.96
N LEU A 303 19.94 21.02 1.70
CA LEU A 303 20.18 20.11 0.58
C LEU A 303 21.61 20.19 0.04
N ASP A 304 22.37 21.20 0.45
CA ASP A 304 23.76 21.40 0.05
C ASP A 304 24.67 20.39 0.78
N PRO A 305 25.38 19.50 0.06
CA PRO A 305 26.33 18.55 0.65
C PRO A 305 27.48 19.21 1.42
N ASP A 306 27.84 20.45 1.08
CA ASP A 306 28.94 21.17 1.73
C ASP A 306 28.50 21.94 2.99
N SER A 307 27.20 21.96 3.28
CA SER A 307 26.64 22.63 4.45
C SER A 307 26.82 21.78 5.72
N GLU A 308 27.20 22.40 6.84
CA GLU A 308 27.24 21.77 8.17
C GLU A 308 25.88 21.17 8.62
N ASN A 309 24.79 21.66 8.03
CA ASN A 309 23.44 21.15 8.26
C ASN A 309 22.95 20.21 7.14
N TYR A 310 23.83 19.48 6.45
CA TYR A 310 23.43 18.56 5.39
C TYR A 310 22.39 17.55 5.90
N TYR A 311 21.29 17.37 5.15
CA TYR A 311 20.11 16.68 5.66
C TYR A 311 20.32 15.26 6.21
N PRO A 312 21.26 14.41 5.71
CA PRO A 312 21.41 13.06 6.24
C PRO A 312 21.73 13.04 7.74
N ASP A 313 22.42 14.06 8.26
CA ASP A 313 22.77 14.16 9.68
C ASP A 313 21.56 14.38 10.59
N PHE A 314 20.43 14.82 10.02
CA PHE A 314 19.16 14.97 10.74
C PHE A 314 18.34 13.68 10.72
N PHE A 315 18.59 12.74 9.80
CA PHE A 315 17.79 11.52 9.67
C PHE A 315 17.86 10.62 10.91
N ARG A 316 18.98 10.63 11.64
CA ARG A 316 19.11 9.94 12.94
C ARG A 316 18.08 10.37 14.00
N LEU A 317 17.47 11.55 13.84
CA LEU A 317 16.43 12.07 14.72
C LEU A 317 15.02 11.60 14.34
N ASP A 318 14.87 10.93 13.18
CA ASP A 318 13.60 10.45 12.65
C ASP A 318 12.85 9.61 13.69
N GLN A 319 11.63 10.02 14.02
CA GLN A 319 10.81 9.30 14.99
C GLN A 319 10.39 7.94 14.45
N LEU A 320 10.03 7.81 13.17
CA LEU A 320 9.55 6.52 12.63
C LEU A 320 10.62 5.45 12.79
N THR A 321 11.85 5.76 12.36
CA THR A 321 12.99 4.83 12.46
C THR A 321 13.20 4.37 13.90
N ARG A 322 13.21 5.30 14.86
CA ARG A 322 13.41 4.98 16.29
C ARG A 322 12.26 4.17 16.89
N GLU A 323 11.01 4.53 16.59
CA GLU A 323 9.83 3.83 17.10
C GLU A 323 9.69 2.42 16.50
N ARG A 324 9.99 2.27 15.20
CA ARG A 324 9.95 0.99 14.47
C ARG A 324 11.02 0.03 15.00
N ILE A 325 12.27 0.48 15.11
CA ILE A 325 13.38 -0.33 15.65
C ILE A 325 13.07 -0.76 17.10
N ALA A 326 12.43 0.10 17.88
CA ALA A 326 12.02 -0.22 19.24
C ALA A 326 10.73 -1.07 19.33
N GLY A 327 10.17 -1.51 18.20
CA GLY A 327 9.00 -2.38 18.16
C GLY A 327 7.71 -1.73 18.71
N ARG A 328 7.56 -0.41 18.63
CA ARG A 328 6.37 0.32 19.11
C ARG A 328 5.34 0.61 18.02
N THR A 329 5.74 0.46 16.76
CA THR A 329 4.93 0.80 15.59
C THR A 329 5.46 0.06 14.37
N LEU A 330 4.64 -0.09 13.32
CA LEU A 330 5.00 -0.74 12.05
C LEU A 330 5.71 -2.10 12.28
N HIS A 331 5.21 -2.89 13.22
CA HIS A 331 5.83 -4.12 13.73
C HIS A 331 6.28 -5.07 12.61
N GLY A 332 7.53 -5.53 12.69
CA GLY A 332 8.13 -6.46 11.74
C GLY A 332 8.44 -5.87 10.36
N LEU A 333 7.95 -4.68 10.02
CA LEU A 333 8.18 -4.08 8.71
C LEU A 333 9.59 -3.53 8.57
N SER A 334 10.16 -3.75 7.40
CA SER A 334 11.41 -3.21 6.92
C SER A 334 11.19 -1.98 6.06
N GLU A 335 12.21 -1.15 5.97
CA GLU A 335 12.23 0.04 5.12
C GLU A 335 13.59 0.08 4.43
N HIS A 336 13.60 0.36 3.13
CA HIS A 336 14.86 0.54 2.41
C HIS A 336 15.56 1.83 2.88
N GLU A 337 16.85 1.93 2.64
CA GLU A 337 17.65 3.06 3.11
C GLU A 337 17.12 4.37 2.52
N VAL A 338 16.80 5.33 3.40
CA VAL A 338 16.33 6.65 2.99
C VAL A 338 17.54 7.51 2.62
N ARG A 339 17.76 7.68 1.32
CA ARG A 339 18.82 8.52 0.77
C ARG A 339 18.32 9.87 0.24
N PHE A 340 17.01 10.08 0.23
CA PHE A 340 16.37 11.29 -0.24
C PHE A 340 16.14 12.30 0.89
N PRO A 341 16.02 13.61 0.60
CA PRO A 341 15.84 14.64 1.61
C PRO A 341 14.44 14.65 2.24
N PRO A 342 14.20 15.43 3.31
CA PRO A 342 12.89 15.56 3.93
C PRO A 342 11.78 15.87 2.92
N THR A 343 10.63 15.22 3.04
CA THR A 343 9.53 15.36 2.06
C THR A 343 8.48 16.37 2.49
N TYR A 344 8.63 16.95 3.67
CA TYR A 344 7.73 17.93 4.29
C TYR A 344 8.53 18.85 5.23
N LYS A 345 8.19 20.11 5.50
CA LYS A 345 7.14 20.93 4.91
C LYS A 345 7.76 22.00 4.02
N TYR A 346 7.28 22.10 2.80
CA TYR A 346 7.72 23.09 1.82
C TYR A 346 6.78 24.30 1.78
N ASP A 347 7.35 25.50 1.79
CA ASP A 347 6.69 26.72 1.33
C ASP A 347 6.95 26.84 -0.17
N VAL A 348 5.94 26.56 -0.99
CA VAL A 348 5.99 26.74 -2.45
C VAL A 348 6.01 28.23 -2.78
N LEU A 349 7.04 28.69 -3.48
CA LEU A 349 7.23 30.10 -3.85
C LEU A 349 6.53 30.43 -5.18
N PRO A 350 6.25 31.72 -5.46
CA PRO A 350 5.68 32.14 -6.73
C PRO A 350 6.49 31.64 -7.94
N PRO A 351 5.85 31.42 -9.10
CA PRO A 351 6.55 31.03 -10.32
C PRO A 351 7.65 32.03 -10.69
N LYS A 352 8.73 31.54 -11.28
CA LYS A 352 9.75 32.40 -11.88
C LYS A 352 9.09 33.22 -13.01
N SER A 353 9.30 34.54 -13.03
CA SER A 353 8.61 35.45 -13.95
C SER A 353 8.94 35.13 -15.41
N GLY A 354 7.93 35.01 -16.29
CA GLY A 354 8.11 35.02 -17.75
C GLY A 354 8.10 33.67 -18.48
N THR A 355 7.81 32.54 -17.83
CA THR A 355 7.75 31.23 -18.49
C THR A 355 6.31 30.78 -18.73
N GLN A 356 5.95 30.46 -19.99
CA GLN A 356 4.67 29.84 -20.37
C GLN A 356 4.70 28.30 -20.29
N GLU A 357 5.86 27.71 -20.09
CA GLU A 357 6.06 26.26 -20.03
C GLU A 357 5.67 25.66 -18.66
N PRO A 358 5.25 24.37 -18.61
CA PRO A 358 5.00 23.67 -17.37
C PRO A 358 6.24 23.67 -16.47
N GLU A 359 6.10 24.18 -15.25
CA GLU A 359 7.21 24.34 -14.32
C GLU A 359 7.54 23.01 -13.63
N LEU A 360 8.54 22.29 -14.18
CA LEU A 360 9.01 21.02 -13.64
C LEU A 360 9.88 21.18 -12.37
N ASP A 361 10.52 22.33 -12.23
CA ASP A 361 11.33 22.74 -11.07
C ASP A 361 10.67 23.92 -10.36
N VAL A 362 9.87 23.60 -9.36
CA VAL A 362 9.10 24.58 -8.59
C VAL A 362 10.02 25.24 -7.56
N PRO A 363 10.12 26.58 -7.49
CA PRO A 363 10.87 27.23 -6.42
C PRO A 363 10.17 27.02 -5.07
N TRP A 364 10.94 26.66 -4.06
CA TRP A 364 10.44 26.41 -2.71
C TRP A 364 11.50 26.78 -1.66
N ARG A 365 11.08 26.87 -0.40
CA ARG A 365 11.96 26.85 0.77
C ARG A 365 11.33 26.00 1.87
N PHE A 366 12.10 25.57 2.86
CA PHE A 366 11.51 24.92 4.03
C PHE A 366 10.67 25.91 4.85
N ALA A 367 9.52 25.45 5.33
CA ALA A 367 8.61 26.25 6.14
C ALA A 367 9.19 26.46 7.55
N VAL A 368 9.47 27.71 7.93
CA VAL A 368 10.18 28.04 9.19
C VAL A 368 9.44 27.64 10.48
N HIS A 369 8.13 27.39 10.40
CA HIS A 369 7.28 27.01 11.54
C HIS A 369 7.16 25.49 11.73
N ARG A 370 7.85 24.69 10.91
CA ARG A 370 7.87 23.22 10.96
C ARG A 370 9.27 22.71 10.68
N TYR A 371 9.74 21.77 11.49
CA TYR A 371 10.97 21.07 11.16
C TYR A 371 10.78 20.24 9.88
N PRO A 372 11.70 20.33 8.90
CA PRO A 372 11.68 19.42 7.77
C PRO A 372 11.77 17.97 8.24
N SER A 373 10.88 17.11 7.75
CA SER A 373 10.68 15.73 8.18
C SER A 373 10.38 14.80 7.00
N TRP A 374 10.69 13.51 7.17
CA TRP A 374 10.35 12.43 6.24
C TRP A 374 8.99 11.83 6.61
N THR A 375 7.93 12.58 6.31
CA THR A 375 6.56 12.19 6.64
C THR A 375 6.03 11.10 5.72
N ASP A 376 6.50 11.08 4.47
CA ASP A 376 5.98 10.22 3.39
C ASP A 376 6.90 9.00 3.24
N ARG A 377 6.39 7.79 3.55
CA ARG A 377 7.23 6.59 3.73
C ARG A 377 6.60 5.35 3.12
N ILE A 378 7.43 4.38 2.76
CA ILE A 378 7.01 3.10 2.19
C ILE A 378 7.81 1.99 2.86
N LEU A 379 7.08 1.10 3.54
CA LEU A 379 7.63 -0.03 4.27
C LEU A 379 7.06 -1.32 3.71
N PHE A 380 7.76 -2.42 3.94
CA PHE A 380 7.36 -3.74 3.48
C PHE A 380 7.76 -4.82 4.47
N LEU A 381 7.06 -5.94 4.45
CA LEU A 381 7.44 -7.10 5.25
C LEU A 381 8.41 -7.96 4.44
N ASP A 382 9.63 -8.15 4.97
CA ASP A 382 10.66 -8.96 4.33
C ASP A 382 10.20 -10.41 4.10
N VAL A 383 10.89 -11.09 3.18
CA VAL A 383 10.69 -12.54 2.96
C VAL A 383 11.03 -13.28 4.27
N PRO A 384 10.16 -14.19 4.74
CA PRO A 384 10.33 -14.80 6.05
C PRO A 384 11.56 -15.71 6.13
N SER A 385 12.13 -15.83 7.33
CA SER A 385 13.39 -16.56 7.55
C SER A 385 13.28 -18.06 7.29
N TRP A 386 12.09 -18.67 7.39
CA TRP A 386 11.88 -20.10 7.10
C TRP A 386 11.97 -20.45 5.60
N LEU A 387 12.15 -19.46 4.73
CA LEU A 387 12.48 -19.67 3.32
C LEU A 387 14.00 -19.70 3.07
N GLN A 388 14.81 -19.35 4.07
CA GLN A 388 16.26 -19.46 3.96
C GLN A 388 16.67 -20.93 3.82
N GLY A 389 17.49 -21.25 2.82
CA GLY A 389 18.03 -22.60 2.60
C GLY A 389 17.10 -23.58 1.88
N LYS A 390 15.87 -23.20 1.51
CA LYS A 390 14.98 -24.04 0.66
C LYS A 390 15.42 -24.09 -0.81
N THR A 391 16.14 -23.09 -1.26
CA THR A 391 16.62 -22.92 -2.65
C THR A 391 18.09 -22.51 -2.64
N SER A 392 18.79 -22.74 -3.76
CA SER A 392 20.21 -22.36 -3.92
C SER A 392 20.45 -20.85 -3.71
N GLU A 393 19.45 -20.03 -4.02
CA GLU A 393 19.43 -18.59 -3.71
C GLU A 393 18.22 -18.27 -2.83
N THR A 394 18.44 -17.55 -1.73
CA THR A 394 17.37 -17.13 -0.82
C THR A 394 16.51 -16.04 -1.48
N PRO A 395 15.19 -16.24 -1.62
CA PRO A 395 14.33 -15.22 -2.20
C PRO A 395 14.34 -13.95 -1.34
N LYS A 396 14.38 -12.79 -1.99
CA LYS A 396 14.39 -11.47 -1.34
C LYS A 396 13.62 -10.46 -2.17
N LEU A 397 13.12 -9.42 -1.50
CA LEU A 397 12.62 -8.23 -2.18
C LEU A 397 13.81 -7.46 -2.74
N ASN A 398 13.92 -7.35 -4.06
CA ASN A 398 15.02 -6.63 -4.71
C ASN A 398 14.59 -5.20 -5.02
N VAL A 399 14.93 -4.26 -4.13
CA VAL A 399 14.59 -2.85 -4.29
C VAL A 399 15.45 -2.23 -5.40
N ARG A 400 14.80 -1.77 -6.46
CA ARG A 400 15.44 -1.09 -7.59
C ARG A 400 15.65 0.40 -7.29
N ALA A 401 14.69 1.03 -6.62
CA ALA A 401 14.75 2.45 -6.28
C ALA A 401 13.85 2.76 -5.07
N TYR A 402 14.30 3.64 -4.19
CA TYR A 402 13.50 4.25 -3.13
C TYR A 402 13.87 5.73 -3.00
N ASP A 403 13.02 6.60 -3.54
CA ASP A 403 13.37 8.02 -3.73
C ASP A 403 12.12 8.91 -3.70
N CYS A 404 12.32 10.23 -3.71
CA CYS A 404 11.26 11.22 -3.78
C CYS A 404 11.28 12.02 -5.09
N LEU A 405 10.10 12.28 -5.64
CA LEU A 405 9.92 13.13 -6.81
C LEU A 405 10.10 14.62 -6.44
N PRO A 406 10.32 15.51 -7.42
CA PRO A 406 10.42 16.94 -7.18
C PRO A 406 9.16 17.53 -6.51
N VAL A 407 9.31 18.71 -5.92
CA VAL A 407 8.18 19.46 -5.33
C VAL A 407 7.18 19.83 -6.43
N LEU A 408 5.90 19.58 -6.17
CA LEU A 408 4.81 20.05 -7.03
C LEU A 408 4.17 21.29 -6.42
N ARG A 409 3.84 22.26 -7.27
CA ARG A 409 3.23 23.53 -6.86
C ARG A 409 1.94 23.37 -6.04
N MET A 410 1.24 22.26 -6.24
CA MET A 410 -0.03 21.96 -5.60
C MET A 410 0.09 21.43 -4.15
N SER A 411 1.28 21.10 -3.67
CA SER A 411 1.47 20.46 -2.37
C SER A 411 2.70 20.97 -1.62
N ASP A 412 2.62 20.98 -0.30
CA ASP A 412 3.73 21.20 0.61
C ASP A 412 4.51 19.90 0.92
N HIS A 413 4.15 18.80 0.26
CA HIS A 413 4.84 17.51 0.29
C HIS A 413 5.49 17.16 -1.05
N ARG A 414 6.49 16.28 -1.00
CA ARG A 414 7.06 15.60 -2.17
C ARG A 414 6.50 14.18 -2.29
N PRO A 415 6.11 13.71 -3.49
CA PRO A 415 5.78 12.31 -3.69
C PRO A 415 6.99 11.41 -3.39
N VAL A 416 6.78 10.25 -2.80
CA VAL A 416 7.81 9.23 -2.52
C VAL A 416 7.43 7.95 -3.23
N PHE A 417 8.39 7.24 -3.82
CA PHE A 417 8.11 5.97 -4.49
C PHE A 417 9.14 4.91 -4.16
N LEU A 418 8.69 3.66 -4.20
CA LEU A 418 9.47 2.44 -4.08
C LEU A 418 9.23 1.62 -5.36
N ARG A 419 10.31 1.28 -6.06
CA ARG A 419 10.28 0.28 -7.13
C ARG A 419 11.01 -0.97 -6.67
N VAL A 420 10.37 -2.12 -6.76
CA VAL A 420 10.87 -3.37 -6.18
C VAL A 420 10.45 -4.58 -7.01
N ASP A 421 11.37 -5.52 -7.17
CA ASP A 421 11.04 -6.86 -7.67
C ASP A 421 10.57 -7.72 -6.50
N VAL A 422 9.32 -8.16 -6.58
CA VAL A 422 8.68 -9.03 -5.59
C VAL A 422 8.82 -10.48 -6.04
N PRO A 423 9.50 -11.37 -5.30
CA PRO A 423 9.66 -12.76 -5.71
C PRO A 423 8.31 -13.47 -5.74
N LEU A 424 8.08 -14.32 -6.74
CA LEU A 424 6.85 -15.09 -6.85
C LEU A 424 6.87 -16.30 -5.91
N ILE A 425 6.50 -16.07 -4.65
CA ILE A 425 6.43 -17.11 -3.62
C ILE A 425 4.97 -17.54 -3.45
N SER A 426 4.74 -18.85 -3.49
CA SER A 426 3.40 -19.42 -3.32
C SER A 426 2.79 -19.01 -1.96
N PRO A 427 1.47 -18.81 -1.87
CA PRO A 427 0.81 -18.51 -0.60
C PRO A 427 1.11 -19.52 0.52
N SER A 428 1.25 -20.81 0.16
CA SER A 428 1.62 -21.88 1.10
C SER A 428 3.07 -21.79 1.58
N ASP A 429 4.00 -21.32 0.76
CA ASP A 429 5.41 -21.19 1.16
C ASP A 429 5.66 -19.93 1.98
N LEU A 430 4.92 -18.84 1.72
CA LEU A 430 4.96 -17.64 2.55
C LEU A 430 4.43 -17.89 3.96
N ALA A 431 3.46 -18.79 4.11
CA ALA A 431 2.89 -19.13 5.40
C ALA A 431 3.93 -19.81 6.34
N PRO A 432 3.83 -19.61 7.66
CA PRO A 432 4.66 -20.30 8.64
C PRO A 432 4.50 -21.82 8.52
N PRO A 433 5.59 -22.61 8.65
CA PRO A 433 5.49 -24.06 8.69
C PRO A 433 4.81 -24.51 9.99
N SER A 434 4.08 -25.63 9.95
CA SER A 434 3.24 -26.11 11.07
C SER A 434 3.99 -26.40 12.38
N GLY A 435 5.32 -26.54 12.34
CA GLY A 435 6.17 -26.77 13.52
C GLY A 435 6.92 -25.52 14.02
N LEU A 436 6.68 -24.34 13.44
CA LEU A 436 7.29 -23.10 13.93
C LEU A 436 6.60 -22.69 15.23
N ASP A 437 7.37 -22.57 16.32
CA ASP A 437 6.86 -22.00 17.57
C ASP A 437 6.59 -20.49 17.39
N PRO A 438 5.31 -20.05 17.42
CA PRO A 438 4.94 -18.65 17.21
C PRO A 438 5.54 -17.71 18.27
N ASP A 439 5.83 -18.22 19.47
CA ASP A 439 6.34 -17.39 20.58
C ASP A 439 7.83 -17.08 20.44
N THR A 440 8.55 -17.85 19.63
CA THR A 440 9.97 -17.63 19.34
C THR A 440 10.19 -16.72 18.12
N SER A 441 9.19 -16.63 17.24
CA SER A 441 9.27 -15.84 16.02
C SER A 441 8.88 -14.38 16.26
N ARG A 442 9.71 -13.46 15.75
CA ARG A 442 9.39 -12.02 15.70
C ARG A 442 8.68 -11.62 14.40
N ASP A 443 8.47 -12.57 13.48
CA ASP A 443 7.78 -12.32 12.21
C ASP A 443 6.26 -12.23 12.47
N PRO A 444 5.60 -11.11 12.10
CA PRO A 444 4.16 -10.92 12.25
C PRO A 444 3.30 -12.01 11.59
N ARG A 445 3.81 -12.71 10.56
CA ARG A 445 3.09 -13.84 9.93
C ARG A 445 2.97 -15.06 10.84
N ALA A 446 3.89 -15.23 11.79
CA ALA A 446 3.82 -16.31 12.76
C ALA A 446 2.85 -15.98 13.89
N ARG A 447 2.88 -14.73 14.38
CA ARG A 447 1.99 -14.25 15.44
C ARG A 447 1.63 -12.79 15.21
N LEU A 448 0.33 -12.50 15.25
CA LEU A 448 -0.17 -11.14 15.16
C LEU A 448 0.38 -10.28 16.31
N PRO A 449 1.02 -9.13 16.01
CA PRO A 449 1.50 -8.22 17.05
C PRO A 449 0.37 -7.65 17.90
N ILE A 450 -0.79 -7.40 17.28
CA ILE A 450 -2.01 -6.95 17.94
C ILE A 450 -3.19 -7.71 17.34
N GLU A 451 -4.04 -8.26 18.19
CA GLU A 451 -5.23 -8.99 17.79
C GLU A 451 -6.27 -8.10 17.12
N ILE A 452 -7.04 -8.67 16.20
CA ILE A 452 -8.22 -8.03 15.63
C ILE A 452 -9.25 -7.85 16.73
N ASP A 453 -9.95 -6.72 16.71
CA ASP A 453 -11.14 -6.44 17.51
C ASP A 453 -12.40 -6.67 16.64
N PRO A 454 -13.07 -7.84 16.76
CA PRO A 454 -14.25 -8.14 15.96
C PRO A 454 -15.46 -7.27 16.31
N GLU A 455 -15.57 -6.84 17.57
CA GLU A 455 -16.70 -6.06 18.07
C GLU A 455 -16.68 -4.60 17.58
N ALA A 456 -15.50 -4.11 17.18
CA ALA A 456 -15.38 -2.79 16.58
C ALA A 456 -15.94 -2.71 15.15
N TRP A 457 -16.24 -3.84 14.49
CA TRP A 457 -16.69 -3.85 13.10
C TRP A 457 -17.99 -3.07 12.88
N GLU A 458 -19.03 -3.35 13.69
CA GLU A 458 -20.32 -2.65 13.58
C GLU A 458 -20.19 -1.15 13.88
N ARG A 459 -19.37 -0.78 14.88
CA ARG A 459 -19.11 0.61 15.25
C ARG A 459 -18.49 1.39 14.08
N ARG A 460 -17.56 0.77 13.34
CA ARG A 460 -16.94 1.37 12.14
C ARG A 460 -17.92 1.48 10.98
N ALA A 461 -18.72 0.45 10.72
CA ALA A 461 -19.76 0.51 9.69
C ALA A 461 -20.77 1.63 9.99
N ALA A 462 -21.11 1.85 11.26
CA ALA A 462 -21.93 2.98 11.70
C ALA A 462 -21.22 4.33 11.53
N ALA A 463 -19.93 4.42 11.84
CA ALA A 463 -19.13 5.62 11.61
C ALA A 463 -19.11 6.01 10.12
N ARG A 464 -18.98 5.03 9.22
CA ARG A 464 -19.00 5.25 7.76
C ARG A 464 -20.31 5.86 7.26
N ARG A 465 -21.46 5.39 7.79
CA ARG A 465 -22.77 6.00 7.47
C ARG A 465 -22.86 7.45 7.96
N LYS A 466 -22.30 7.75 9.13
CA LYS A 466 -22.26 9.13 9.68
C LYS A 466 -21.36 10.04 8.86
N GLU A 467 -20.25 9.53 8.31
CA GLU A 467 -19.38 10.30 7.42
C GLU A 467 -20.13 10.83 6.20
N VAL A 468 -20.92 10.00 5.52
CA VAL A 468 -21.69 10.42 4.34
C VAL A 468 -22.64 11.58 4.69
N MET A 469 -23.36 11.46 5.81
CA MET A 469 -24.24 12.54 6.29
C MET A 469 -23.43 13.80 6.61
N ALA A 470 -22.32 13.66 7.34
CA ALA A 470 -21.44 14.77 7.66
C ALA A 470 -20.86 15.43 6.40
N GLY A 471 -20.53 14.65 5.36
CA GLY A 471 -20.05 15.11 4.07
C GLY A 471 -21.07 15.99 3.37
N TRP A 472 -22.33 15.54 3.30
CA TRP A 472 -23.44 16.34 2.75
C TRP A 472 -23.71 17.61 3.57
N SER A 473 -23.70 17.52 4.90
CA SER A 473 -23.85 18.70 5.76
C SER A 473 -22.73 19.71 5.54
N MET A 474 -21.47 19.26 5.48
CA MET A 474 -20.34 20.12 5.15
C MET A 474 -20.54 20.75 3.76
N PHE A 475 -20.85 19.95 2.74
CA PHE A 475 -21.05 20.43 1.38
C PHE A 475 -22.11 21.53 1.29
N LEU A 476 -23.30 21.30 1.87
CA LEU A 476 -24.42 22.22 1.79
C LEU A 476 -24.15 23.55 2.51
N TRP A 477 -23.47 23.52 3.66
CA TRP A 477 -23.22 24.72 4.46
C TRP A 477 -21.89 25.42 4.19
N SER A 478 -20.91 24.74 3.59
CA SER A 478 -19.55 25.27 3.43
C SER A 478 -19.14 25.50 1.97
N THR A 479 -20.02 25.29 1.00
CA THR A 479 -19.72 25.52 -0.43
C THR A 479 -20.73 26.46 -1.09
N LYS A 480 -20.29 27.17 -2.14
CA LYS A 480 -21.17 28.05 -2.92
C LYS A 480 -22.29 27.26 -3.59
N GLN A 481 -21.97 26.09 -4.16
CA GLN A 481 -22.94 25.18 -4.77
C GLN A 481 -23.98 24.72 -3.75
N GLY A 482 -23.53 24.34 -2.55
CA GLY A 482 -24.40 23.99 -1.43
C GLY A 482 -25.35 25.11 -1.04
N ALA A 483 -24.83 26.34 -0.93
CA ALA A 483 -25.62 27.52 -0.63
C ALA A 483 -26.71 27.79 -1.69
N TYR A 484 -26.40 27.61 -2.98
CA TYR A 484 -27.40 27.74 -4.05
C TYR A 484 -28.50 26.67 -3.95
N ILE A 485 -28.15 25.43 -3.61
CA ILE A 485 -29.14 24.35 -3.40
C ILE A 485 -30.06 24.71 -2.23
N LEU A 486 -29.49 25.15 -1.10
CA LEU A 486 -30.29 25.56 0.07
C LEU A 486 -31.21 26.74 -0.28
N ALA A 487 -30.71 27.74 -1.00
CA ALA A 487 -31.51 28.88 -1.43
C ALA A 487 -32.65 28.46 -2.38
N ALA A 488 -32.39 27.55 -3.31
CA ALA A 488 -33.42 27.03 -4.22
C ALA A 488 -34.51 26.23 -3.49
N VAL A 489 -34.12 25.38 -2.53
CA VAL A 489 -35.06 24.62 -1.68
C VAL A 489 -35.92 25.56 -0.84
N LEU A 490 -35.31 26.59 -0.23
CA LEU A 490 -36.04 27.60 0.53
C LEU A 490 -37.01 28.40 -0.33
N ALA A 491 -36.58 28.81 -1.53
CA ALA A 491 -37.42 29.52 -2.49
C ALA A 491 -38.62 28.65 -2.92
N PHE A 492 -38.37 27.39 -3.28
CA PHE A 492 -39.43 26.44 -3.65
C PHE A 492 -40.41 26.21 -2.49
N GLY A 493 -39.89 25.99 -1.27
CA GLY A 493 -40.72 25.80 -0.07
C GLY A 493 -41.60 27.02 0.24
N ALA A 494 -41.03 28.22 0.13
CA ALA A 494 -41.79 29.46 0.30
C ALA A 494 -42.87 29.63 -0.79
N SER A 495 -42.55 29.32 -2.05
CA SER A 495 -43.51 29.36 -3.16
C SER A 495 -44.63 28.34 -2.98
N ALA A 496 -44.32 27.11 -2.58
CA ALA A 496 -45.31 26.06 -2.33
C ALA A 496 -46.22 26.41 -1.15
N TYR A 497 -45.66 26.94 -0.06
CA TYR A 497 -46.40 27.42 1.10
C TYR A 497 -47.35 28.57 0.73
N TRP A 498 -46.85 29.54 -0.05
CA TRP A 498 -47.65 30.65 -0.53
C TRP A 498 -48.80 30.18 -1.43
N LEU A 499 -48.53 29.27 -2.39
CA LEU A 499 -49.54 28.71 -3.28
C LEU A 499 -50.62 27.95 -2.51
N TYR A 500 -50.22 27.16 -1.50
CA TYR A 500 -51.15 26.41 -0.66
C TYR A 500 -52.11 27.31 0.14
N HIS A 501 -51.67 28.51 0.53
CA HIS A 501 -52.50 29.48 1.24
C HIS A 501 -53.26 30.47 0.35
N ALA A 502 -52.88 30.57 -0.92
CA ALA A 502 -53.55 31.42 -1.91
C ALA A 502 -54.70 30.70 -2.64
N LEU A 503 -54.69 29.36 -2.61
CA LEU A 503 -55.79 28.47 -3.04
C LEU A 503 -56.71 28.15 -1.86
#